data_AF-A0AAD7QFH4-F1
#
_entry.id   AF-A0AAD7QFH4-F1
#
_cell.length_a   1.000
_cell.length_b   1.000
_cell.length_c   1.000
_cell.angle_alpha   90.00
_cell.angle_beta   90.00
_cell.angle_gamma   90.00
#
_symmetry.space_group_name_H-M   'P 1'
#
loop_
_entity.id
_entity.type
_entity.pdbx_description
1 polymer ?
#
loop_
_entity_poly.entity_id
_entity_poly.type
_entity_poly.pdbx_seq_one_letter_code
_entity_poly.pdbx_strand_id
1 'polypeptide(L)'
;MSVAVAGESSDESSASYDRLRELKAFDESKSGVKGVVDAGITKVPPMFIRSPEELASDVPISSHTPTSLPMSGKVCKLEGHVLFCVMGPEPLDPQELPLVCRNITIEFSEKVQILGIVLLELLSEALGLKPGQIKSMGCAEGHIILSHYYPGCPEPELTMGTTRHSDPVNIEDLLQLISNDRFVSVEHRVLANRFGPRVSIATFFSKGVQPTPNLYGPIKELLSEKNPPKYRETSVAESAAYYNIKGLNGTSALLHFRI
;
A
#
# COMPACT_ATOMS: atom_id res chain seq x y z
N MET A 1 70.82 11.40 1.24
CA MET A 1 70.27 11.35 2.61
C MET A 1 70.16 12.81 3.08
N SER A 2 69.03 13.42 3.39
CA SER A 2 67.62 13.01 3.50
C SER A 2 66.77 14.28 3.24
N VAL A 3 65.85 14.23 2.27
CA VAL A 3 64.37 14.27 2.41
C VAL A 3 63.83 15.42 3.25
N ALA A 4 63.18 16.35 2.54
CA ALA A 4 62.32 17.40 3.05
C ALA A 4 60.96 16.84 3.51
N VAL A 5 60.41 17.43 4.57
CA VAL A 5 59.07 17.17 5.08
C VAL A 5 58.06 18.01 4.29
N ALA A 6 57.03 17.36 3.75
CA ALA A 6 55.79 17.98 3.30
C ALA A 6 54.60 17.15 3.83
N GLY A 7 53.56 17.86 4.26
CA GLY A 7 52.50 17.35 5.11
C GLY A 7 51.32 16.67 4.41
N GLU A 8 50.35 16.35 5.27
CA GLU A 8 48.94 16.03 5.05
C GLU A 8 48.62 14.73 4.29
N SER A 9 47.91 13.81 4.93
CA SER A 9 46.45 13.84 5.03
C SER A 9 45.94 12.49 5.56
N SER A 10 45.03 12.57 6.52
CA SER A 10 44.29 11.45 7.09
C SER A 10 43.24 10.98 6.09
N ASP A 11 43.45 9.82 5.48
CA ASP A 11 42.44 9.12 4.68
C ASP A 11 41.71 8.14 5.62
N GLU A 12 40.70 8.63 6.35
CA GLU A 12 39.66 7.78 6.94
C GLU A 12 38.64 7.47 5.83
N SER A 13 38.71 6.26 5.28
CA SER A 13 37.81 5.79 4.25
C SER A 13 36.38 5.59 4.81
N SER A 14 35.50 6.57 4.59
CA SER A 14 34.07 6.38 4.82
C SER A 14 33.51 5.45 3.73
N ALA A 15 33.44 4.16 4.01
CA ALA A 15 32.66 3.24 3.19
C ALA A 15 31.19 3.74 3.19
N SER A 16 30.70 4.14 2.02
CA SER A 16 29.32 4.59 1.83
C SER A 16 28.35 3.52 2.34
N TYR A 17 27.45 3.90 3.25
CA TYR A 17 26.44 3.01 3.82
C TYR A 17 25.49 2.51 2.72
N ASP A 18 25.47 1.19 2.49
CA ASP A 18 24.62 0.55 1.48
C ASP A 18 23.32 0.02 2.11
N ARG A 19 22.33 0.90 2.21
CA ARG A 19 21.00 0.59 2.73
C ARG A 19 20.34 -0.59 2.01
N LEU A 20 20.49 -0.69 0.69
CA LEU A 20 19.80 -1.69 -0.12
C LEU A 20 20.34 -3.10 0.16
N ARG A 21 21.66 -3.22 0.33
CA ARG A 21 22.29 -4.49 0.69
C ARG A 21 21.82 -4.99 2.06
N GLU A 22 21.72 -4.12 3.07
CA GLU A 22 21.24 -4.51 4.39
C GLU A 22 19.79 -4.97 4.38
N LEU A 23 18.92 -4.27 3.66
CA LEU A 23 17.51 -4.66 3.52
C LEU A 23 17.36 -6.00 2.82
N LYS A 24 18.18 -6.28 1.81
CA LYS A 24 18.19 -7.58 1.14
C LYS A 24 18.60 -8.69 2.10
N ALA A 25 19.68 -8.49 2.87
CA ALA A 25 20.11 -9.44 3.89
C ALA A 25 19.05 -9.65 4.97
N PHE A 26 18.34 -8.58 5.36
CA PHE A 26 17.24 -8.64 6.31
C PHE A 26 16.05 -9.46 5.76
N ASP A 27 15.62 -9.22 4.53
CA ASP A 27 14.56 -10.03 3.91
C ASP A 27 14.96 -11.51 3.78
N GLU A 28 16.21 -11.78 3.41
CA GLU A 28 16.76 -13.14 3.33
C GLU A 28 16.79 -13.85 4.69
N SER A 29 16.92 -13.11 5.80
CA SER A 29 16.90 -13.68 7.16
C SER A 29 15.54 -14.26 7.56
N LYS A 30 14.45 -13.80 6.92
CA LYS A 30 13.05 -14.15 7.25
C LYS A 30 12.65 -13.95 8.73
N SER A 31 13.45 -13.20 9.50
CA SER A 31 13.19 -12.89 10.91
C SER A 31 12.04 -11.90 11.10
N GLY A 32 11.91 -10.97 10.15
CA GLY A 32 10.94 -9.88 10.21
C GLY A 32 11.20 -8.91 11.38
N VAL A 33 10.49 -7.77 11.37
CA VAL A 33 10.66 -6.70 12.37
C VAL A 33 10.36 -7.16 13.81
N LYS A 34 9.34 -7.99 14.05
CA LYS A 34 9.08 -8.60 15.37
C LYS A 34 10.27 -9.41 15.86
N GLY A 35 10.94 -10.20 15.02
CA GLY A 35 12.13 -10.95 15.41
C GLY A 35 13.26 -10.03 15.87
N VAL A 36 13.43 -8.88 15.20
CA VAL A 36 14.39 -7.84 15.60
C VAL A 36 14.00 -7.22 16.95
N VAL A 37 12.73 -6.92 17.16
CA VAL A 37 12.25 -6.34 18.43
C VAL A 37 12.34 -7.35 19.58
N ASP A 38 11.99 -8.61 19.34
CA ASP A 38 12.10 -9.71 20.32
C ASP A 38 13.56 -9.97 20.72
N ALA A 39 14.54 -9.64 19.86
CA ALA A 39 15.96 -9.69 20.18
C ALA A 39 16.42 -8.56 21.12
N GLY A 40 15.52 -7.67 21.54
CA GLY A 40 15.77 -6.66 22.56
C GLY A 40 16.53 -5.43 22.05
N ILE A 41 16.34 -5.04 20.78
CA ILE A 41 16.99 -3.84 20.24
C ILE A 41 16.64 -2.59 21.07
N THR A 42 17.66 -1.80 21.38
CA THR A 42 17.50 -0.49 22.05
C THR A 42 17.59 0.68 21.08
N LYS A 43 18.02 0.42 19.83
CA LYS A 43 18.12 1.39 18.75
C LYS A 43 17.58 0.82 17.45
N VAL A 44 17.00 1.67 16.62
CA VAL A 44 16.50 1.32 15.30
C VAL A 44 17.68 1.11 14.35
N PRO A 45 17.79 -0.05 13.67
CA PRO A 45 18.81 -0.27 12.66
C PRO A 45 18.78 0.82 11.58
N PRO A 46 19.94 1.31 11.10
CA PRO A 46 20.01 2.42 10.13
C PRO A 46 19.16 2.21 8.88
N MET A 47 18.96 0.96 8.45
CA MET A 47 18.12 0.63 7.28
C MET A 47 16.64 1.00 7.44
N PHE A 48 16.16 1.12 8.67
CA PHE A 48 14.78 1.53 8.99
C PHE A 48 14.67 3.00 9.42
N ILE A 49 15.81 3.70 9.54
CA ILE A 49 15.83 5.12 9.84
C ILE A 49 15.46 5.88 8.56
N ARG A 50 14.54 6.82 8.72
CA ARG A 50 14.11 7.72 7.66
C ARG A 50 15.25 8.66 7.24
N SER A 51 15.31 9.00 5.96
CA SER A 51 16.31 9.97 5.49
C SER A 51 16.07 11.36 6.13
N PRO A 52 17.08 12.25 6.20
CA PRO A 52 16.88 13.62 6.68
C PRO A 52 15.79 14.38 5.92
N GLU A 53 15.62 14.12 4.62
CA GLU A 53 14.55 14.68 3.79
C GLU A 53 13.18 14.13 4.21
N GLU A 54 13.07 12.83 4.49
CA GLU A 54 11.86 12.22 5.02
C GLU A 54 11.55 12.74 6.44
N LEU A 55 12.54 12.97 7.30
CA LEU A 55 12.33 13.52 8.65
C LEU A 55 11.95 15.01 8.63
N ALA A 56 12.58 15.79 7.74
CA ALA A 56 12.37 17.24 7.63
C ALA A 56 11.08 17.61 6.90
N SER A 57 10.55 16.69 6.11
CA SER A 57 9.34 16.93 5.35
C SER A 57 8.21 16.00 5.81
N ASP A 58 7.03 16.57 5.97
CA ASP A 58 5.79 15.83 5.79
C ASP A 58 5.59 15.43 4.31
N VAL A 59 6.61 15.58 3.44
CA VAL A 59 6.59 15.36 1.99
C VAL A 59 7.21 13.98 1.69
N PRO A 60 6.70 13.25 0.69
CA PRO A 60 7.13 11.89 0.43
C PRO A 60 8.32 11.85 -0.53
N ILE A 61 9.22 10.89 -0.35
CA ILE A 61 9.79 10.03 -1.43
C ILE A 61 10.68 8.93 -0.80
N SER A 62 10.35 7.70 -1.18
CA SER A 62 11.17 6.48 -1.26
C SER A 62 11.70 5.83 0.03
N SER A 63 10.86 4.97 0.60
CA SER A 63 11.32 3.65 1.04
C SER A 63 10.26 2.58 0.80
N HIS A 64 10.71 1.50 0.14
CA HIS A 64 10.08 0.21 -0.15
C HIS A 64 8.66 0.23 -0.71
N THR A 65 8.60 -0.12 -1.99
CA THR A 65 7.50 -0.93 -2.52
C THR A 65 7.12 -1.97 -1.47
N PRO A 66 5.85 -2.06 -1.03
CA PRO A 66 5.36 -3.37 -0.61
C PRO A 66 5.74 -4.30 -1.76
N THR A 67 6.36 -5.45 -1.43
CA THR A 67 6.63 -6.53 -2.39
C THR A 67 5.50 -6.52 -3.39
N SER A 68 5.83 -6.27 -4.66
CA SER A 68 4.86 -6.22 -5.77
C SER A 68 3.76 -7.21 -5.46
N LEU A 69 2.55 -6.73 -5.19
CA LEU A 69 1.41 -7.60 -4.94
C LEU A 69 1.42 -8.60 -6.09
N PRO A 70 1.64 -9.90 -5.85
CA PRO A 70 1.71 -10.85 -6.94
C PRO A 70 0.29 -10.89 -7.52
N MET A 71 0.09 -10.13 -8.61
CA MET A 71 -1.12 -10.09 -9.42
C MET A 71 -1.27 -11.38 -10.23
N SER A 72 -0.71 -12.50 -9.76
CA SER A 72 -0.81 -13.81 -10.38
C SER A 72 -0.42 -14.89 -9.37
N GLY A 73 -1.39 -15.71 -8.96
CA GLY A 73 -1.19 -16.98 -8.26
C GLY A 73 -1.59 -17.00 -6.78
N LYS A 74 -2.76 -17.60 -6.48
CA LYS A 74 -3.27 -18.17 -5.20
C LYS A 74 -2.62 -17.63 -3.91
N VAL A 75 -3.32 -16.76 -3.17
CA VAL A 75 -2.66 -15.85 -2.21
C VAL A 75 -3.37 -15.78 -0.84
N CYS A 76 -3.01 -16.70 0.05
CA CYS A 76 -2.81 -16.39 1.47
C CYS A 76 -1.32 -16.45 1.77
N LYS A 77 -0.69 -15.29 1.98
CA LYS A 77 0.76 -15.21 2.23
C LYS A 77 1.03 -14.48 3.53
N LEU A 78 1.86 -15.08 4.37
CA LEU A 78 2.46 -14.40 5.51
C LEU A 78 3.83 -13.88 5.06
N GLU A 79 3.94 -12.58 4.79
CA GLU A 79 5.21 -11.91 4.54
C GLU A 79 5.60 -11.10 5.78
N GLY A 80 6.50 -11.65 6.60
CA GLY A 80 6.90 -11.02 7.86
C GLY A 80 5.72 -10.85 8.82
N HIS A 81 5.22 -9.61 8.95
CA HIS A 81 4.14 -9.21 9.88
C HIS A 81 2.79 -8.98 9.21
N VAL A 82 2.69 -9.28 7.91
CA VAL A 82 1.47 -9.04 7.14
C VAL A 82 0.86 -10.36 6.70
N LEU A 83 -0.36 -10.61 7.13
CA LEU A 83 -1.21 -11.64 6.54
C LEU A 83 -1.99 -11.01 5.39
N PHE A 84 -1.71 -11.48 4.18
CA PHE A 84 -2.38 -11.10 2.95
C PHE A 84 -3.37 -12.19 2.56
N CYS A 85 -4.64 -11.86 2.31
CA CYS A 85 -5.66 -12.81 1.84
C CYS A 85 -6.48 -12.21 0.69
N VAL A 86 -6.64 -12.97 -0.41
CA VAL A 86 -7.59 -12.64 -1.48
C VAL A 86 -8.88 -13.40 -1.24
N MET A 87 -9.99 -12.70 -1.03
CA MET A 87 -11.28 -13.29 -0.65
C MET A 87 -12.30 -13.34 -1.81
N GLY A 88 -11.86 -13.07 -3.03
CA GLY A 88 -12.69 -13.14 -4.23
C GLY A 88 -11.96 -12.59 -5.48
N PRO A 89 -12.58 -12.68 -6.66
CA PRO A 89 -13.94 -13.18 -6.93
C PRO A 89 -14.05 -14.71 -6.88
N GLU A 90 -12.94 -15.43 -7.10
CA GLU A 90 -12.90 -16.87 -6.89
C GLU A 90 -12.85 -17.18 -5.39
N PRO A 91 -13.61 -18.19 -4.93
CA PRO A 91 -13.59 -18.59 -3.53
C PRO A 91 -12.20 -19.10 -3.16
N LEU A 92 -11.68 -18.61 -2.04
CA LEU A 92 -10.45 -19.10 -1.44
C LEU A 92 -10.66 -20.51 -0.88
N ASP A 93 -9.69 -21.41 -1.08
CA ASP A 93 -9.63 -22.68 -0.35
C ASP A 93 -9.30 -22.39 1.13
N PRO A 94 -10.19 -22.71 2.09
CA PRO A 94 -9.94 -22.46 3.51
C PRO A 94 -8.63 -23.07 4.04
N GLN A 95 -8.11 -24.12 3.42
CA GLN A 95 -6.84 -24.72 3.83
C GLN A 95 -5.62 -23.81 3.56
N GLU A 96 -5.75 -22.83 2.67
CA GLU A 96 -4.72 -21.80 2.44
C GLU A 96 -4.61 -20.81 3.61
N LEU A 97 -5.65 -20.68 4.45
CA LEU A 97 -5.60 -19.84 5.65
C LEU A 97 -4.94 -20.56 6.84
N PRO A 98 -4.14 -19.82 7.65
CA PRO A 98 -3.62 -20.33 8.90
C PRO A 98 -4.74 -20.83 9.82
N LEU A 99 -4.59 -22.05 10.34
CA LEU A 99 -5.62 -22.72 11.15
C LEU A 99 -6.15 -21.84 12.30
N VAL A 100 -5.26 -21.05 12.92
CA VAL A 100 -5.59 -20.17 14.07
C VAL A 100 -6.58 -19.06 13.72
N CYS A 101 -6.57 -18.54 12.49
CA CYS A 101 -7.43 -17.42 12.08
C CYS A 101 -8.41 -17.79 10.95
N ARG A 102 -8.35 -19.01 10.42
CA ARG A 102 -9.14 -19.45 9.25
C ARG A 102 -10.61 -19.09 9.33
N ASN A 103 -11.32 -19.60 10.34
CA ASN A 103 -12.77 -19.45 10.42
C ASN A 103 -13.17 -17.99 10.63
N ILE A 104 -12.44 -17.27 11.49
CA ILE A 104 -12.75 -15.88 11.80
C ILE A 104 -12.44 -14.96 10.61
N THR A 105 -11.40 -15.23 9.82
CA THR A 105 -11.10 -14.48 8.59
C THR A 105 -12.20 -14.66 7.55
N ILE A 106 -12.72 -15.89 7.38
CA ILE A 106 -13.82 -16.17 6.46
C ILE A 106 -15.09 -15.44 6.91
N GLU A 107 -15.47 -15.56 8.19
CA GLU A 107 -16.65 -14.87 8.72
C GLU A 107 -16.53 -13.35 8.60
N PHE A 108 -15.38 -12.79 8.95
CA PHE A 108 -15.11 -11.35 8.81
C PHE A 108 -15.25 -10.89 7.35
N SER A 109 -14.65 -11.64 6.41
CA SER A 109 -14.76 -11.39 4.96
C SER A 109 -16.22 -11.30 4.51
N GLU A 110 -17.06 -12.25 4.91
CA GLU A 110 -18.48 -12.25 4.53
C GLU A 110 -19.22 -10.99 5.04
N LYS A 111 -18.95 -10.57 6.28
CA LYS A 111 -19.56 -9.35 6.85
C LYS A 111 -19.06 -8.09 6.15
N VAL A 112 -17.76 -8.01 5.90
CA VAL A 112 -17.17 -6.86 5.21
C VAL A 112 -17.69 -6.77 3.78
N GLN A 113 -17.84 -7.89 3.08
CA GLN A 113 -18.39 -7.93 1.72
C GLN A 113 -19.79 -7.30 1.66
N ILE A 114 -20.66 -7.62 2.62
CA ILE A 114 -22.00 -7.01 2.73
C ILE A 114 -21.89 -5.51 2.97
N LEU A 115 -21.02 -5.09 3.91
CA LEU A 115 -20.81 -3.69 4.23
C LEU A 115 -20.32 -2.88 3.00
N GLY A 116 -19.35 -3.40 2.26
CA GLY A 116 -18.82 -2.72 1.08
C GLY A 116 -19.84 -2.54 -0.03
N ILE A 117 -20.70 -3.55 -0.26
CA ILE A 117 -21.81 -3.44 -1.21
C ILE A 117 -22.76 -2.30 -0.81
N VAL A 118 -23.15 -2.24 0.45
CA VAL A 118 -24.04 -1.17 0.96
C VAL A 118 -23.37 0.20 0.81
N LEU A 119 -22.09 0.32 1.14
CA LEU A 119 -21.36 1.59 1.00
C LEU A 119 -21.27 2.04 -0.45
N LEU A 120 -21.01 1.15 -1.40
CA LEU A 120 -20.97 1.50 -2.83
C LEU A 120 -22.33 1.93 -3.38
N GLU A 121 -23.41 1.36 -2.84
CA GLU A 121 -24.76 1.79 -3.18
C GLU A 121 -25.05 3.21 -2.68
N LEU A 122 -24.69 3.51 -1.44
CA LEU A 122 -24.80 4.85 -0.86
C LEU A 122 -23.90 5.88 -1.57
N LEU A 123 -22.68 5.51 -1.96
CA LEU A 123 -21.79 6.38 -2.72
C LEU A 123 -22.37 6.71 -4.11
N SER A 124 -23.04 5.75 -4.75
CA SER A 124 -23.72 5.99 -6.01
C SER A 124 -24.86 7.01 -5.84
N GLU A 125 -25.68 6.85 -4.79
CA GLU A 125 -26.75 7.80 -4.47
C GLU A 125 -26.22 9.20 -4.15
N ALA A 126 -25.11 9.31 -3.40
CA ALA A 126 -24.47 10.60 -3.10
C ALA A 126 -23.97 11.31 -4.37
N LEU A 127 -23.63 10.55 -5.42
CA LEU A 127 -23.32 11.08 -6.74
C LEU A 127 -24.56 11.42 -7.57
N GLY A 128 -25.78 11.16 -7.10
CA GLY A 128 -27.02 11.31 -7.86
C GLY A 128 -27.22 10.22 -8.91
N LEU A 129 -26.54 9.09 -8.76
CA LEU A 129 -26.62 7.93 -9.63
C LEU A 129 -27.63 6.91 -9.08
N LYS A 130 -27.95 5.90 -9.89
CA LYS A 130 -28.71 4.74 -9.40
C LYS A 130 -27.85 3.97 -8.37
N PRO A 131 -28.42 3.44 -7.28
CA PRO A 131 -27.65 2.82 -6.20
C PRO A 131 -26.65 1.75 -6.68
N GLY A 132 -27.06 0.88 -7.62
CA GLY A 132 -26.18 -0.18 -8.13
C GLY A 132 -25.10 0.25 -9.11
N GLN A 133 -24.98 1.54 -9.47
CA GLN A 133 -24.17 1.96 -10.62
C GLN A 133 -22.67 1.73 -10.40
N ILE A 134 -22.09 2.20 -9.30
CA ILE A 134 -20.65 1.98 -9.03
C ILE A 134 -20.34 0.49 -8.82
N LYS A 135 -21.23 -0.23 -8.12
CA LYS A 135 -21.11 -1.68 -7.92
C LYS A 135 -21.08 -2.44 -9.25
N SER A 136 -21.93 -2.05 -10.21
CA SER A 136 -22.00 -2.68 -11.53
C SER A 136 -20.72 -2.56 -12.36
N MET A 137 -19.79 -1.68 -11.96
CA MET A 137 -18.48 -1.54 -12.59
C MET A 137 -17.48 -2.61 -12.15
N GLY A 138 -17.88 -3.49 -11.22
CA GLY A 138 -17.07 -4.59 -10.71
C GLY A 138 -16.28 -4.23 -9.45
N CYS A 139 -16.58 -3.11 -8.81
CA CYS A 139 -15.84 -2.63 -7.64
C CYS A 139 -16.01 -3.54 -6.40
N ALA A 140 -16.95 -4.48 -6.40
CA ALA A 140 -17.25 -5.35 -5.25
C ALA A 140 -17.28 -6.84 -5.61
N GLU A 141 -16.57 -7.27 -6.65
CA GLU A 141 -16.55 -8.70 -7.03
C GLU A 141 -15.71 -9.53 -6.04
N GLY A 142 -14.77 -8.91 -5.33
CA GLY A 142 -14.06 -9.49 -4.20
C GLY A 142 -13.39 -8.41 -3.35
N HIS A 143 -12.59 -8.85 -2.39
CA HIS A 143 -11.75 -7.95 -1.61
C HIS A 143 -10.47 -8.64 -1.12
N ILE A 144 -9.48 -7.82 -0.79
CA ILE A 144 -8.20 -8.22 -0.22
C ILE A 144 -8.20 -7.83 1.26
N ILE A 145 -7.78 -8.75 2.13
CA ILE A 145 -7.56 -8.48 3.54
C ILE A 145 -6.06 -8.37 3.79
N LEU A 146 -5.63 -7.24 4.35
CA LEU A 146 -4.28 -7.02 4.87
C LEU A 146 -4.33 -6.91 6.39
N SER A 147 -3.79 -7.90 7.09
CA SER A 147 -3.62 -7.83 8.56
C SER A 147 -2.20 -7.45 8.89
N HIS A 148 -2.00 -6.26 9.43
CA HIS A 148 -0.70 -5.71 9.79
C HIS A 148 -0.43 -5.85 11.29
N TYR A 149 0.79 -6.26 11.64
CA TYR A 149 1.32 -6.22 13.00
C TYR A 149 2.51 -5.25 13.11
N TYR A 150 2.37 -4.23 13.94
CA TYR A 150 3.38 -3.21 14.20
C TYR A 150 3.94 -3.41 15.61
N PRO A 151 5.18 -3.93 15.78
CA PRO A 151 5.78 -4.08 17.10
C PRO A 151 6.11 -2.72 17.74
N GLY A 152 6.34 -2.73 19.06
CA GLY A 152 6.86 -1.55 19.76
C GLY A 152 8.25 -1.16 19.25
N CYS A 153 8.50 0.15 19.11
CA CYS A 153 9.72 0.70 18.53
C CYS A 153 10.51 1.52 19.56
N PRO A 154 11.83 1.30 19.74
CA PRO A 154 12.62 2.05 20.72
C PRO A 154 12.89 3.52 20.33
N GLU A 155 12.83 3.86 19.04
CA GLU A 155 13.05 5.22 18.52
C GLU A 155 11.97 5.53 17.45
N PRO A 156 10.67 5.63 17.84
CA PRO A 156 9.55 5.76 16.90
C PRO A 156 9.60 7.03 16.06
N GLU A 157 10.29 8.07 16.53
CA GLU A 157 10.53 9.32 15.80
C GLU A 157 11.44 9.14 14.57
N LEU A 158 12.25 8.08 14.53
CA LEU A 158 13.19 7.82 13.44
C LEU A 158 12.60 6.95 12.33
N THR A 159 11.40 6.37 12.53
CA THR A 159 10.81 5.40 11.60
C THR A 159 9.28 5.53 11.50
N MET A 160 8.65 4.73 10.64
CA MET A 160 7.20 4.74 10.40
C MET A 160 6.70 3.30 10.28
N GLY A 161 5.46 3.05 10.70
CA GLY A 161 4.79 1.78 10.42
C GLY A 161 4.48 1.64 8.93
N THR A 162 4.01 2.72 8.31
CA THR A 162 3.79 2.81 6.86
C THR A 162 4.01 4.26 6.44
N THR A 163 4.77 4.45 5.35
CA THR A 163 5.06 5.77 4.78
C THR A 163 3.80 6.43 4.21
N ARG A 164 3.89 7.71 3.88
CA ARG A 164 2.76 8.44 3.28
C ARG A 164 2.43 7.84 1.92
N HIS A 165 1.20 7.38 1.75
CA HIS A 165 0.71 6.83 0.50
C HIS A 165 -0.76 7.14 0.31
N SER A 166 -1.19 7.12 -0.95
CA SER A 166 -2.58 6.85 -1.33
C SER A 166 -2.65 5.39 -1.73
N ASP A 167 -3.74 4.73 -1.39
CA ASP A 167 -3.90 3.30 -1.61
C ASP A 167 -3.95 2.96 -3.11
N PRO A 168 -2.91 2.31 -3.67
CA PRO A 168 -2.84 2.06 -5.08
C PRO A 168 -3.81 0.94 -5.49
N VAL A 169 -4.50 1.11 -6.63
CA VAL A 169 -5.34 0.05 -7.25
C VAL A 169 -6.60 -0.30 -6.43
N ASN A 170 -7.02 0.56 -5.50
CA ASN A 170 -8.20 0.36 -4.68
C ASN A 170 -9.37 1.25 -5.13
N ILE A 171 -10.55 0.97 -4.56
CA ILE A 171 -11.77 1.77 -4.74
C ILE A 171 -11.50 3.27 -4.62
N GLU A 172 -10.55 3.76 -3.81
CA GLU A 172 -10.36 5.20 -3.60
C GLU A 172 -9.89 5.98 -4.84
N ASP A 173 -8.75 5.61 -5.43
CA ASP A 173 -8.26 6.27 -6.65
C ASP A 173 -9.21 6.00 -7.83
N LEU A 174 -9.79 4.80 -7.91
CA LEU A 174 -10.82 4.48 -8.88
C LEU A 174 -12.08 5.35 -8.69
N LEU A 175 -12.55 5.56 -7.45
CA LEU A 175 -13.71 6.40 -7.13
C LEU A 175 -13.44 7.84 -7.52
N GLN A 176 -12.26 8.38 -7.24
CA GLN A 176 -11.91 9.73 -7.66
C GLN A 176 -11.95 9.86 -9.19
N LEU A 177 -11.37 8.89 -9.92
CA LEU A 177 -11.36 8.85 -11.38
C LEU A 177 -12.79 8.77 -11.97
N ILE A 178 -13.59 7.79 -11.55
CA ILE A 178 -14.93 7.57 -12.11
C ILE A 178 -15.92 8.65 -11.67
N SER A 179 -15.69 9.29 -10.52
CA SER A 179 -16.52 10.40 -10.03
C SER A 179 -16.10 11.77 -10.55
N ASN A 180 -15.02 11.86 -11.34
CA ASN A 180 -14.48 13.10 -11.91
C ASN A 180 -14.09 14.16 -10.84
N ASP A 181 -13.40 13.72 -9.77
CA ASP A 181 -13.06 14.46 -8.52
C ASP A 181 -14.23 14.81 -7.59
N ARG A 182 -15.41 14.19 -7.74
CA ARG A 182 -16.46 14.38 -6.73
C ARG A 182 -16.14 13.69 -5.41
N PHE A 183 -15.38 12.60 -5.49
CA PHE A 183 -14.66 12.03 -4.36
C PHE A 183 -13.16 12.29 -4.52
N VAL A 184 -12.46 12.39 -3.39
CA VAL A 184 -11.04 12.68 -3.33
C VAL A 184 -10.35 11.54 -2.57
N SER A 185 -9.37 10.94 -3.22
CA SER A 185 -8.43 9.99 -2.62
C SER A 185 -7.44 10.77 -1.75
N VAL A 186 -7.28 10.36 -0.50
CA VAL A 186 -6.48 11.08 0.50
C VAL A 186 -5.23 10.31 0.86
N GLU A 187 -4.14 11.04 1.05
CA GLU A 187 -2.90 10.45 1.54
C GLU A 187 -2.98 10.18 3.03
N HIS A 188 -2.50 9.01 3.44
CA HIS A 188 -2.45 8.60 4.83
C HIS A 188 -1.12 7.90 5.17
N ARG A 189 -0.86 7.73 6.47
CA ARG A 189 0.38 7.15 7.00
C ARG A 189 0.14 6.46 8.33
N VAL A 190 1.02 5.54 8.71
CA VAL A 190 0.97 4.87 10.02
C VAL A 190 2.22 5.21 10.82
N LEU A 191 2.04 5.86 11.96
CA LEU A 191 3.14 6.20 12.87
C LEU A 191 3.66 4.95 13.59
N ALA A 192 4.97 4.89 13.81
CA ALA A 192 5.56 3.95 14.74
C ALA A 192 5.16 4.32 16.18
N ASN A 193 5.02 3.31 17.04
CA ASN A 193 4.65 3.51 18.43
C ASN A 193 5.72 2.90 19.34
N ARG A 194 6.03 3.59 20.45
CA ARG A 194 6.97 3.10 21.46
C ARG A 194 6.39 1.95 22.28
N PHE A 195 5.13 2.06 22.65
CA PHE A 195 4.54 1.24 23.70
C PHE A 195 3.66 0.12 23.15
N GLY A 196 4.19 -1.10 23.19
CA GLY A 196 3.46 -2.30 22.84
C GLY A 196 3.11 -2.42 21.35
N PRO A 197 2.68 -3.61 20.92
CA PRO A 197 2.32 -3.83 19.53
C PRO A 197 0.94 -3.24 19.19
N ARG A 198 0.78 -2.78 17.95
CA ARG A 198 -0.51 -2.43 17.34
C ARG A 198 -0.84 -3.42 16.23
N VAL A 199 -2.09 -3.83 16.14
CA VAL A 199 -2.62 -4.62 15.03
C VAL A 199 -3.66 -3.81 14.28
N SER A 200 -3.71 -3.95 12.96
CA SER A 200 -4.79 -3.39 12.14
C SER A 200 -5.15 -4.34 11.00
N ILE A 201 -6.42 -4.41 10.66
CA ILE A 201 -6.91 -5.16 9.50
C ILE A 201 -7.49 -4.13 8.54
N ALA A 202 -6.92 -4.04 7.33
CA ALA A 202 -7.43 -3.24 6.23
C ALA A 202 -8.08 -4.15 5.19
N THR A 203 -9.14 -3.67 4.56
CA THR A 203 -9.85 -4.42 3.51
C THR A 203 -10.04 -3.56 2.29
N PHE A 204 -9.65 -4.12 1.14
CA PHE A 204 -9.61 -3.41 -0.12
C PHE A 204 -10.48 -4.12 -1.13
N PHE A 205 -11.57 -3.49 -1.52
CA PHE A 205 -12.47 -4.00 -2.53
C PHE A 205 -11.86 -3.88 -3.92
N SER A 206 -12.02 -4.94 -4.70
CA SER A 206 -11.42 -5.03 -6.02
C SER A 206 -12.24 -5.93 -6.93
N LYS A 207 -11.97 -5.83 -8.23
CA LYS A 207 -12.55 -6.69 -9.28
C LYS A 207 -11.88 -8.07 -9.38
N GLY A 208 -11.00 -8.39 -8.43
CA GLY A 208 -10.13 -9.55 -8.52
C GLY A 208 -8.89 -9.30 -9.35
N VAL A 209 -8.04 -10.33 -9.37
CA VAL A 209 -6.71 -10.30 -9.98
C VAL A 209 -6.78 -10.50 -11.52
N GLN A 210 -7.97 -10.73 -12.08
CA GLN A 210 -8.14 -11.02 -13.50
C GLN A 210 -8.11 -9.75 -14.36
N PRO A 211 -7.26 -9.69 -15.40
CA PRO A 211 -7.26 -8.58 -16.35
C PRO A 211 -8.57 -8.56 -17.14
N THR A 212 -9.49 -7.66 -16.82
CA THR A 212 -10.68 -7.42 -17.65
C THR A 212 -10.38 -6.35 -18.70
N PRO A 213 -10.91 -6.45 -19.93
CA PRO A 213 -10.77 -5.42 -20.96
C PRO A 213 -11.57 -4.13 -20.66
N ASN A 214 -12.29 -4.08 -19.54
CA ASN A 214 -13.09 -2.92 -19.18
C ASN A 214 -12.19 -1.70 -18.93
N LEU A 215 -12.51 -0.62 -19.62
CA LEU A 215 -11.95 0.69 -19.36
C LEU A 215 -12.79 1.41 -18.32
N TYR A 216 -12.11 2.12 -17.43
CA TYR A 216 -12.67 2.99 -16.41
C TYR A 216 -12.38 4.43 -16.79
N GLY A 217 -13.42 5.25 -16.75
CA GLY A 217 -13.36 6.68 -16.99
C GLY A 217 -14.42 7.38 -16.17
N PRO A 218 -14.45 8.72 -16.20
CA PRO A 218 -15.51 9.49 -15.59
C PRO A 218 -16.90 9.01 -16.03
N ILE A 219 -17.79 8.77 -15.06
CA ILE A 219 -19.17 8.34 -15.30
C ILE A 219 -19.88 9.41 -16.14
N LYS A 220 -20.46 9.00 -17.26
CA LYS A 220 -21.01 9.91 -18.28
C LYS A 220 -22.10 10.83 -17.72
N GLU A 221 -22.91 10.32 -16.81
CA GLU A 221 -23.99 11.03 -16.13
C GLU A 221 -23.48 12.17 -15.21
N LEU A 222 -22.20 12.16 -14.85
CA LEU A 222 -21.56 13.22 -14.06
C LEU A 222 -20.92 14.30 -14.93
N LEU A 223 -20.86 14.10 -16.25
CA LEU A 223 -20.22 15.01 -17.18
C LEU A 223 -21.21 16.03 -17.74
N SER A 224 -20.71 17.24 -18.00
CA SER A 224 -21.44 18.30 -18.67
C SER A 224 -20.47 19.28 -19.34
N GLU A 225 -20.96 20.25 -20.11
CA GLU A 225 -20.11 21.32 -20.66
C GLU A 225 -19.35 22.09 -19.56
N LYS A 226 -19.95 22.23 -18.37
CA LYS A 226 -19.33 22.91 -17.21
C LYS A 226 -18.47 21.96 -16.36
N ASN A 227 -18.58 20.65 -16.57
CA ASN A 227 -17.81 19.62 -15.87
C ASN A 227 -17.30 18.58 -16.89
N PRO A 228 -16.34 18.95 -17.76
CA PRO A 228 -15.78 18.03 -18.75
C PRO A 228 -14.99 16.90 -18.08
N PRO A 229 -14.72 15.79 -18.80
CA PRO A 229 -13.88 14.72 -18.27
C PRO A 229 -12.48 15.25 -17.93
N LYS A 230 -12.04 15.01 -16.70
CA LYS A 230 -10.69 15.37 -16.23
C LYS A 230 -9.70 14.22 -16.36
N TYR A 231 -10.20 13.01 -16.57
CA TYR A 231 -9.43 11.79 -16.67
C TYR A 231 -9.73 11.09 -17.99
N ARG A 232 -8.70 10.50 -18.59
CA ARG A 232 -8.85 9.59 -19.72
C ARG A 232 -9.31 8.22 -19.24
N GLU A 233 -9.88 7.45 -20.15
CA GLU A 233 -10.19 6.06 -19.90
C GLU A 233 -8.90 5.23 -19.69
N THR A 234 -8.91 4.33 -18.71
CA THR A 234 -7.78 3.42 -18.39
C THR A 234 -8.27 2.07 -17.92
N SER A 235 -7.48 1.02 -18.10
CA SER A 235 -7.78 -0.31 -17.54
C SER A 235 -7.18 -0.48 -16.14
N VAL A 236 -7.75 -1.39 -15.34
CA VAL A 236 -7.15 -1.81 -14.04
C VAL A 236 -5.73 -2.35 -14.25
N ALA A 237 -5.48 -3.06 -15.36
CA ALA A 237 -4.16 -3.61 -15.67
C ALA A 237 -3.13 -2.50 -15.96
N GLU A 238 -3.50 -1.48 -16.74
CA GLU A 238 -2.66 -0.31 -17.01
C GLU A 238 -2.37 0.47 -15.73
N SER A 239 -3.42 0.70 -14.93
CA SER A 239 -3.28 1.33 -13.62
C SER A 239 -2.31 0.57 -12.72
N ALA A 240 -2.53 -0.74 -12.51
CA ALA A 240 -1.67 -1.58 -11.69
C ALA A 240 -0.22 -1.63 -12.21
N ALA A 241 -0.02 -1.72 -13.53
CA ALA A 241 1.31 -1.69 -14.12
C ALA A 241 2.03 -0.36 -13.83
N TYR A 242 1.33 0.76 -13.97
CA TYR A 242 1.89 2.07 -13.66
C TYR A 242 2.22 2.22 -12.16
N TYR A 243 1.34 1.78 -11.26
CA TYR A 243 1.63 1.78 -9.82
C TYR A 243 2.86 0.96 -9.46
N ASN A 244 3.02 -0.23 -10.05
CA ASN A 244 4.18 -1.09 -9.81
C ASN A 244 5.49 -0.41 -10.25
N ILE A 245 5.46 0.38 -11.33
CA ILE A 245 6.63 1.14 -11.80
C ILE A 245 6.87 2.37 -10.93
N LYS A 246 5.80 3.08 -10.56
CA LYS A 246 5.86 4.34 -9.82
C LYS A 246 6.29 4.16 -8.36
N GLY A 247 5.81 3.11 -7.71
CA GLY A 247 5.94 2.91 -6.26
C GLY A 247 5.13 3.92 -5.43
N LEU A 248 5.27 3.84 -4.11
CA LEU A 248 4.57 4.69 -3.13
C LEU A 248 5.36 5.97 -2.83
N ASN A 249 5.55 6.82 -3.84
CA ASN A 249 6.31 8.07 -3.69
C ASN A 249 5.45 9.28 -3.27
N GLY A 250 4.26 9.03 -2.72
CA GLY A 250 3.29 10.02 -2.24
C GLY A 250 3.01 11.17 -3.21
N THR A 251 3.02 10.86 -4.50
CA THR A 251 2.25 11.62 -5.48
C THR A 251 1.10 10.72 -5.91
N SER A 252 -0.09 11.26 -6.16
CA SER A 252 -1.21 10.43 -6.64
C SER A 252 -0.89 9.87 -8.03
N ALA A 253 -1.10 8.57 -8.24
CA ALA A 253 -0.93 7.98 -9.56
C ALA A 253 -2.00 8.45 -10.55
N LEU A 254 -3.12 8.99 -10.06
CA LEU A 254 -4.17 9.59 -10.89
C LEU A 254 -3.69 10.74 -11.76
N LEU A 255 -2.61 11.42 -11.38
CA LEU A 255 -2.00 12.46 -12.22
C LEU A 255 -1.57 11.93 -13.59
N HIS A 256 -1.21 10.64 -13.70
CA HIS A 256 -0.87 10.01 -14.98
C HIS A 256 -2.06 9.80 -15.91
N PHE A 257 -3.28 9.76 -15.35
CA PHE A 257 -4.52 9.53 -16.09
C PHE A 257 -5.29 10.83 -16.35
N ARG A 258 -4.79 11.98 -15.89
CA ARG A 258 -5.43 13.29 -16.08
C ARG A 258 -5.28 13.77 -17.54
N ILE A 259 -6.30 14.47 -18.06
CA ILE A 259 -6.32 15.14 -19.38
C ILE A 259 -5.80 16.57 -19.25
#